data_AF-A0A7X1XMM1-F1
#
_entry.id   AF-A0A7X1XMM1-F1
#
_cell.length_a   1.000
_cell.length_b   1.000
_cell.length_c   1.000
_cell.angle_alpha   90.00
_cell.angle_beta   90.00
_cell.angle_gamma   90.00
#
_symmetry.space_group_name_H-M   'P 1'
#
loop_
_entity.id
_entity.type
_entity.pdbx_description
1 polymer ?
#
loop_
_entity_poly.entity_id
_entity_poly.type
_entity_poly.pdbx_seq_one_letter_code
_entity_poly.pdbx_strand_id
1 'polypeptide(L)'
;MARWDWYQSTVLVQDPQQSGLVDALLRAWPLSDWAPAKNLNGYLYGGQIRRGDRTLCHVCWGGQTGVNCKSTSDESPALAAALREFGKPHLPTRVDTCEDWQEDGLFDSMAARLIQYAQDNRLAINQQGDWVRGESRTLYLGSKDSPVRLVLYEKGYEQGGDAPRNWVRLEVRVRPKRDHRAAVATWEPGHAFCAAWVPDALKCIGW
;
A
#
# COMPACT_ATOMS: atom_id res chain seq x y z
N MET A 1 11.92 -7.49 6.30
CA MET A 1 11.84 -7.84 4.87
C MET A 1 10.61 -7.19 4.28
N ALA A 2 10.79 -6.46 3.18
CA ALA A 2 9.75 -5.71 2.49
C ALA A 2 8.54 -6.58 2.07
N ARG A 3 7.34 -6.04 2.29
CA ARG A 3 6.07 -6.64 1.84
C ARG A 3 5.10 -5.58 1.35
N TRP A 4 4.17 -5.95 0.47
CA TRP A 4 3.06 -5.07 0.12
C TRP A 4 2.14 -4.87 1.34
N ASP A 5 1.80 -3.61 1.64
CA ASP A 5 0.82 -3.19 2.65
C ASP A 5 -0.42 -2.50 2.03
N TRP A 6 -0.32 -2.13 0.76
CA TRP A 6 -1.48 -1.76 -0.05
C TRP A 6 -1.25 -2.20 -1.49
N TYR A 7 -2.25 -2.80 -2.11
CA TYR A 7 -2.20 -3.07 -3.55
C TYR A 7 -3.53 -2.70 -4.20
N GLN A 8 -3.49 -1.78 -5.15
CA GLN A 8 -4.66 -1.37 -5.92
C GLN A 8 -4.31 -1.26 -7.39
N SER A 9 -5.07 -1.96 -8.22
CA SER A 9 -4.80 -2.06 -9.65
C SER A 9 -6.08 -2.14 -10.46
N THR A 10 -6.03 -1.63 -11.68
CA THR A 10 -7.10 -1.80 -12.67
C THR A 10 -6.71 -2.89 -13.64
N VAL A 11 -7.42 -4.02 -13.61
CA VAL A 11 -7.27 -5.15 -14.54
C VAL A 11 -8.02 -4.80 -15.82
N LEU A 12 -7.40 -4.97 -16.99
CA LEU A 12 -7.95 -4.57 -18.29
C LEU A 12 -8.93 -5.63 -18.83
N VAL A 13 -10.01 -5.86 -18.09
CA VAL A 13 -11.17 -6.70 -18.42
C VAL A 13 -12.46 -5.93 -18.12
N GLN A 14 -13.59 -6.28 -18.73
CA GLN A 14 -14.83 -5.50 -18.60
C GLN A 14 -15.70 -5.96 -17.43
N ASP A 15 -15.83 -7.28 -17.23
CA ASP A 15 -16.63 -7.88 -16.18
C ASP A 15 -15.78 -8.88 -15.37
N PRO A 16 -15.76 -8.79 -14.03
CA PRO A 16 -14.88 -9.62 -13.21
C PRO A 16 -15.29 -11.09 -13.17
N GLN A 17 -16.58 -11.42 -13.31
CA GLN A 17 -17.06 -12.79 -13.31
C GLN A 17 -16.84 -13.44 -14.68
N GLN A 18 -17.28 -12.78 -15.76
CA GLN A 18 -17.13 -13.33 -17.12
C GLN A 18 -15.67 -13.48 -17.55
N SER A 19 -14.77 -12.63 -17.04
CA SER A 19 -13.34 -12.75 -17.33
C SER A 19 -12.61 -13.84 -16.55
N GLY A 20 -13.25 -14.46 -15.54
CA GLY A 20 -12.62 -15.40 -14.62
C GLY A 20 -11.75 -14.74 -13.55
N LEU A 21 -11.79 -13.41 -13.42
CA LEU A 21 -11.04 -12.68 -12.39
C LEU A 21 -11.55 -13.02 -11.00
N VAL A 22 -12.86 -13.12 -10.79
CA VAL A 22 -13.43 -13.56 -9.49
C VAL A 22 -12.91 -14.95 -9.11
N ASP A 23 -12.88 -15.91 -10.05
CA ASP A 23 -12.38 -17.26 -9.77
C ASP A 23 -10.89 -17.26 -9.42
N ALA A 24 -10.09 -16.43 -10.09
CA ALA A 24 -8.68 -16.28 -9.77
C ALA A 24 -8.47 -15.71 -8.36
N LEU A 25 -9.27 -14.71 -7.98
CA LEU A 25 -9.22 -14.13 -6.64
C LEU A 25 -9.70 -15.14 -5.57
N LEU A 26 -10.80 -15.88 -5.81
CA LEU A 26 -11.26 -16.92 -4.88
C LEU A 26 -10.22 -18.02 -4.66
N ARG A 27 -9.44 -18.39 -5.69
CA ARG A 27 -8.31 -19.33 -5.53
C ARG A 27 -7.19 -18.77 -4.66
N ALA A 28 -6.90 -17.46 -4.78
CA ALA A 28 -5.87 -16.80 -3.98
C ALA A 28 -6.24 -16.69 -2.49
N TRP A 29 -7.54 -16.70 -2.18
CA TRP A 29 -8.05 -16.71 -0.81
C TRP A 29 -8.94 -17.93 -0.55
N PRO A 30 -8.37 -19.09 -0.18
CA PRO A 30 -9.17 -20.25 0.20
C PRO A 30 -10.17 -19.92 1.32
N LEU A 31 -11.31 -20.61 1.29
CA LEU A 31 -12.41 -20.40 2.24
C LEU A 31 -12.89 -18.94 2.25
N SER A 32 -13.09 -18.39 1.06
CA SER A 32 -13.67 -17.06 0.85
C SER A 32 -14.84 -17.14 -0.13
N ASP A 33 -15.69 -16.12 -0.08
CA ASP A 33 -16.87 -15.99 -0.93
C ASP A 33 -16.83 -14.70 -1.75
N TRP A 34 -17.49 -14.73 -2.90
CA TRP A 34 -17.84 -13.54 -3.67
C TRP A 34 -19.17 -12.97 -3.17
N ALA A 35 -19.22 -11.68 -2.91
CA ALA A 35 -20.45 -10.99 -2.51
C ALA A 35 -20.54 -9.58 -3.12
N PRO A 36 -21.75 -9.04 -3.33
CA PRO A 36 -21.93 -7.63 -3.65
C PRO A 36 -21.33 -6.71 -2.57
N ALA A 37 -20.86 -5.55 -2.99
CA ALA A 37 -20.33 -4.51 -2.11
C ALA A 37 -20.65 -3.12 -2.67
N LYS A 38 -20.40 -2.07 -1.88
CA LYS A 38 -20.52 -0.69 -2.38
C LYS A 38 -19.56 -0.48 -3.55
N ASN A 39 -20.00 0.23 -4.57
CA ASN A 39 -19.10 0.76 -5.59
C ASN A 39 -18.24 1.90 -5.00
N LEU A 40 -17.07 2.10 -5.57
CA LEU A 40 -16.13 3.16 -5.20
C LEU A 40 -15.66 3.90 -6.45
N ASN A 41 -15.04 5.07 -6.29
CA ASN A 41 -14.28 5.76 -7.35
C ASN A 41 -15.05 5.99 -8.68
N GLY A 42 -16.37 6.16 -8.61
CA GLY A 42 -17.20 6.40 -9.80
C GLY A 42 -17.47 5.18 -10.69
N TYR A 43 -17.14 3.97 -10.23
CA TYR A 43 -17.58 2.73 -10.88
C TYR A 43 -19.08 2.50 -10.66
N LEU A 44 -19.74 1.76 -11.56
CA LEU A 44 -21.18 1.49 -11.47
C LEU A 44 -21.50 0.36 -10.48
N TYR A 45 -20.64 -0.64 -10.42
CA TYR A 45 -20.85 -1.86 -9.65
C TYR A 45 -19.72 -2.10 -8.65
N GLY A 46 -20.05 -2.77 -7.55
CA GLY A 46 -19.13 -3.13 -6.49
C GLY A 46 -19.35 -4.56 -6.02
N GLY A 47 -18.25 -5.23 -5.70
CA GLY A 47 -18.21 -6.58 -5.17
C GLY A 47 -16.98 -6.76 -4.29
N GLN A 48 -16.93 -7.90 -3.61
CA GLN A 48 -15.84 -8.20 -2.71
C GLN A 48 -15.59 -9.70 -2.64
N ILE A 49 -14.32 -10.03 -2.42
CA ILE A 49 -13.90 -11.31 -1.87
C ILE A 49 -13.86 -11.14 -0.36
N ARG A 50 -14.57 -11.98 0.37
CA ARG A 50 -14.68 -11.89 1.84
C ARG A 50 -14.53 -13.25 2.51
N ARG A 51 -14.10 -13.24 3.76
CA ARG A 51 -14.14 -14.40 4.67
C ARG A 51 -14.91 -14.00 5.92
N GLY A 52 -16.13 -14.53 6.06
CA GLY A 52 -17.08 -14.02 7.05
C GLY A 52 -17.35 -12.53 6.84
N ASP A 53 -17.13 -11.73 7.87
CA ASP A 53 -17.31 -10.27 7.84
C ASP A 53 -16.08 -9.50 7.36
N ARG A 54 -14.96 -10.19 7.13
CA ARG A 54 -13.71 -9.56 6.71
C ARG A 54 -13.64 -9.46 5.18
N THR A 55 -13.55 -8.24 4.66
CA THR A 55 -13.21 -7.99 3.24
C THR A 55 -11.73 -8.28 3.00
N LEU A 56 -11.42 -9.13 2.02
CA LEU A 56 -10.06 -9.49 1.60
C LEU A 56 -9.64 -8.71 0.34
N CYS A 57 -10.58 -8.54 -0.60
CA CYS A 57 -10.37 -7.76 -1.81
C CYS A 57 -11.67 -7.05 -2.20
N HIS A 58 -11.60 -5.75 -2.47
CA HIS A 58 -12.70 -4.98 -3.03
C HIS A 58 -12.54 -4.90 -4.54
N VAL A 59 -13.62 -5.23 -5.26
CA VAL A 59 -13.68 -5.21 -6.73
C VAL A 59 -14.73 -4.20 -7.18
N CYS A 60 -14.41 -3.36 -8.17
CA CYS A 60 -15.33 -2.38 -8.75
C CYS A 60 -15.22 -2.39 -10.27
N TRP A 61 -16.34 -2.31 -10.98
CA TRP A 61 -16.38 -2.38 -12.45
C TRP A 61 -17.57 -1.61 -13.03
N GLY A 62 -17.56 -1.41 -14.36
CA GLY A 62 -18.58 -0.64 -15.09
C GLY A 62 -18.43 0.87 -14.95
N GLY A 63 -18.77 1.62 -16.02
CA GLY A 63 -18.69 3.09 -16.09
C GLY A 63 -17.29 3.67 -16.24
N GLN A 64 -16.26 2.94 -15.80
CA GLN A 64 -14.85 3.26 -15.96
C GLN A 64 -14.14 2.12 -16.71
N THR A 65 -12.95 2.40 -17.24
CA THR A 65 -12.13 1.39 -17.93
C THR A 65 -11.64 0.32 -16.95
N GLY A 66 -11.89 -0.95 -17.27
CA GLY A 66 -11.34 -2.08 -16.55
C GLY A 66 -12.09 -2.42 -15.25
N VAL A 67 -11.55 -3.40 -14.52
CA VAL A 67 -11.99 -3.77 -13.17
C VAL A 67 -10.95 -3.29 -12.16
N ASN A 68 -11.33 -2.44 -11.22
CA ASN A 68 -10.46 -2.05 -10.11
C ASN A 68 -10.51 -3.10 -9.00
N CYS A 69 -9.35 -3.60 -8.60
CA CYS A 69 -9.17 -4.48 -7.44
C CYS A 69 -8.33 -3.75 -6.38
N LYS A 70 -8.69 -3.89 -5.12
CA LYS A 70 -7.99 -3.28 -3.99
C LYS A 70 -7.93 -4.21 -2.80
N SER A 71 -6.73 -4.39 -2.26
CA SER A 71 -6.50 -5.06 -0.98
C SER A 71 -5.56 -4.23 -0.11
N THR A 72 -5.63 -4.43 1.20
CA THR A 72 -4.95 -3.62 2.21
C THR A 72 -4.29 -4.50 3.27
N SER A 73 -3.24 -3.97 3.89
CA SER A 73 -2.46 -4.63 4.94
C SER A 73 -2.02 -6.02 4.49
N ASP A 74 -2.26 -7.04 5.32
CA ASP A 74 -1.76 -8.41 5.12
C ASP A 74 -2.37 -9.13 3.91
N GLU A 75 -3.43 -8.61 3.32
CA GLU A 75 -4.07 -9.18 2.13
C GLU A 75 -3.46 -8.66 0.81
N SER A 76 -2.68 -7.57 0.87
CA SER A 76 -2.07 -6.93 -0.29
C SER A 76 -1.12 -7.84 -1.08
N PRO A 77 -0.25 -8.66 -0.44
CA PRO A 77 0.61 -9.60 -1.16
C PRO A 77 -0.18 -10.65 -1.96
N ALA A 78 -1.28 -11.15 -1.41
CA ALA A 78 -2.13 -12.15 -2.06
C ALA A 78 -2.79 -11.56 -3.33
N LEU A 79 -3.27 -10.31 -3.27
CA LEU A 79 -3.80 -9.65 -4.46
C LEU A 79 -2.74 -9.48 -5.56
N ALA A 80 -1.54 -9.01 -5.21
CA ALA A 80 -0.47 -8.82 -6.18
C ALA A 80 -0.11 -10.13 -6.89
N ALA A 81 0.02 -11.22 -6.14
CA ALA A 81 0.29 -12.55 -6.67
C ALA A 81 -0.86 -13.05 -7.57
N ALA A 82 -2.11 -12.92 -7.13
CA ALA A 82 -3.28 -13.35 -7.87
C ALA A 82 -3.42 -12.63 -9.22
N LEU A 83 -3.19 -11.32 -9.26
CA LEU A 83 -3.25 -10.54 -10.51
C LEU A 83 -2.13 -10.92 -11.48
N ARG A 84 -0.94 -11.23 -10.97
CA ARG A 84 0.18 -11.72 -11.78
C ARG A 84 -0.11 -13.11 -12.36
N GLU A 85 -0.62 -14.03 -11.53
CA GLU A 85 -0.99 -15.39 -11.97
C GLU A 85 -2.16 -15.39 -12.95
N PHE A 86 -3.14 -14.49 -12.77
CA PHE A 86 -4.26 -14.33 -13.68
C PHE A 86 -3.83 -13.96 -15.11
N GLY A 87 -2.66 -13.33 -15.26
CA GLY A 87 -2.01 -13.14 -16.56
C GLY A 87 -2.65 -12.10 -17.49
N LYS A 88 -3.72 -11.42 -17.06
CA LYS A 88 -4.28 -10.28 -17.80
C LYS A 88 -3.52 -8.99 -17.46
N PRO A 89 -3.31 -8.08 -18.44
CA PRO A 89 -2.72 -6.79 -18.18
C PRO A 89 -3.47 -6.05 -17.07
N HIS A 90 -2.72 -5.53 -16.11
CA HIS A 90 -3.27 -4.72 -15.04
C HIS A 90 -2.37 -3.51 -14.79
N LEU A 91 -2.99 -2.42 -14.35
CA LEU A 91 -2.37 -1.12 -14.19
C LEU A 91 -2.50 -0.68 -12.73
N PRO A 92 -1.49 -0.92 -11.88
CA PRO A 92 -1.45 -0.42 -10.52
C PRO A 92 -1.74 1.09 -10.49
N THR A 93 -2.59 1.48 -9.55
CA THR A 93 -2.98 2.88 -9.29
C THR A 93 -2.44 3.36 -7.95
N ARG A 94 -2.19 2.42 -7.03
CA ARG A 94 -1.47 2.64 -5.79
C ARG A 94 -0.88 1.32 -5.30
N VAL A 95 0.39 1.34 -4.93
CA VAL A 95 1.05 0.26 -4.19
C VAL A 95 1.80 0.88 -3.02
N ASP A 96 1.66 0.29 -1.84
CA ASP A 96 2.43 0.70 -0.66
C ASP A 96 3.24 -0.53 -0.22
N THR A 97 4.56 -0.38 -0.07
CA THR A 97 5.43 -1.40 0.52
C THR A 97 5.81 -1.00 1.93
N CYS A 98 6.03 -1.95 2.83
CA CYS A 98 6.42 -1.67 4.21
C CYS A 98 7.55 -2.56 4.71
N GLU A 99 8.29 -2.03 5.68
CA GLU A 99 9.19 -2.75 6.57
C GLU A 99 8.93 -2.39 8.03
N ASP A 100 9.08 -3.38 8.88
CA ASP A 100 8.71 -3.35 10.30
C ASP A 100 9.94 -3.69 11.15
N TRP A 101 10.13 -2.95 12.24
CA TRP A 101 11.15 -3.19 13.25
C TRP A 101 10.57 -3.00 14.65
N GLN A 102 11.14 -3.67 15.65
CA GLN A 102 10.81 -3.47 17.06
C GLN A 102 12.09 -3.12 17.81
N GLU A 103 12.30 -1.83 18.07
CA GLU A 103 13.52 -1.33 18.69
C GLU A 103 13.26 0.00 19.40
N ASP A 104 13.71 0.10 20.65
CA ASP A 104 13.50 1.27 21.48
C ASP A 104 14.29 2.47 20.93
N GLY A 105 13.64 3.63 20.83
CA GLY A 105 14.25 4.85 20.28
C GLY A 105 14.49 4.84 18.77
N LEU A 106 14.15 3.76 18.06
CA LEU A 106 14.33 3.67 16.61
C LEU A 106 13.53 4.73 15.87
N PHE A 107 12.27 4.97 16.27
CA PHE A 107 11.43 6.00 15.64
C PHE A 107 12.10 7.38 15.70
N ASP A 108 12.59 7.77 16.88
CA ASP A 108 13.22 9.07 17.10
C ASP A 108 14.49 9.22 16.24
N SER A 109 15.33 8.19 16.22
CA SER A 109 16.58 8.22 15.44
C SER A 109 16.32 8.31 13.93
N MET A 110 15.37 7.52 13.40
CA MET A 110 14.99 7.55 11.98
C MET A 110 14.29 8.86 11.63
N ALA A 111 13.33 9.32 12.43
CA ALA A 111 12.56 10.53 12.18
C ALA A 111 13.47 11.76 12.11
N ALA A 112 14.42 11.92 13.04
CA ALA A 112 15.35 13.03 13.04
C ALA A 112 16.18 13.08 11.73
N ARG A 113 16.74 11.94 11.30
CA ARG A 113 17.54 11.83 10.07
C ARG A 113 16.71 12.09 8.81
N LEU A 114 15.50 11.54 8.76
CA LEU A 114 14.57 11.74 7.64
C LEU A 114 14.07 13.18 7.54
N ILE A 115 13.79 13.84 8.67
CA ILE A 115 13.42 15.26 8.71
C ILE A 115 14.56 16.12 8.18
N GLN A 116 15.80 15.86 8.61
CA GLN A 116 16.97 16.59 8.12
C GLN A 116 17.11 16.42 6.59
N TYR A 117 17.05 15.18 6.10
CA TYR A 117 17.09 14.91 4.66
C TYR A 117 15.99 15.67 3.89
N ALA A 118 14.77 15.69 4.43
CA ALA A 118 13.65 16.39 3.81
C ALA A 118 13.85 17.91 3.78
N GLN A 119 14.43 18.50 4.83
CA GLN A 119 14.77 19.92 4.86
C GLN A 119 15.83 20.25 3.80
N ASP A 120 16.91 19.48 3.74
CA ASP A 120 18.02 19.68 2.80
C ASP A 120 17.55 19.56 1.34
N ASN A 121 16.60 18.66 1.07
CA ASN A 121 16.06 18.41 -0.27
C ASN A 121 14.73 19.14 -0.55
N ARG A 122 14.27 20.02 0.36
CA ARG A 122 13.02 20.79 0.25
C ARG A 122 11.78 19.91 -0.03
N LEU A 123 11.73 18.73 0.58
CA LEU A 123 10.56 17.86 0.52
C LEU A 123 9.47 18.37 1.47
N ALA A 124 8.21 18.18 1.10
CA ALA A 124 7.10 18.48 1.99
C ALA A 124 7.14 17.55 3.21
N ILE A 125 7.09 18.14 4.41
CA ILE A 125 7.03 17.42 5.70
C ILE A 125 5.61 17.57 6.25
N ASN A 126 5.03 16.46 6.71
CA ASN A 126 3.78 16.49 7.48
C ASN A 126 3.91 15.53 8.66
N GLN A 127 3.72 16.07 9.86
CA GLN A 127 3.75 15.35 11.12
C GLN A 127 2.32 15.23 11.67
N GLN A 128 1.97 14.03 12.11
CA GLN A 128 0.69 13.72 12.78
C GLN A 128 0.96 12.99 14.10
N GLY A 129 0.00 13.04 15.03
CA GLY A 129 0.13 12.48 16.38
C GLY A 129 0.68 13.47 17.41
N ASP A 130 0.93 13.01 18.62
CA ASP A 130 1.49 13.83 19.70
C ASP A 130 3.02 13.70 19.73
N TRP A 131 3.69 14.60 19.02
CA TRP A 131 5.16 14.66 18.97
C TRP A 131 5.78 15.21 20.26
N VAL A 132 5.01 15.92 21.09
CA VAL A 132 5.48 16.47 22.36
C VAL A 132 5.55 15.38 23.42
N ARG A 133 4.56 14.49 23.44
CA ARG A 133 4.50 13.35 24.38
C ARG A 133 5.13 12.07 23.84
N GLY A 134 5.42 11.99 22.53
CA GLY A 134 5.99 10.80 21.92
C GLY A 134 4.96 9.69 21.70
N GLU A 135 3.73 10.05 21.33
CA GLU A 135 2.61 9.11 21.21
C GLU A 135 1.96 9.16 19.83
N SER A 136 1.79 7.99 19.22
CA SER A 136 1.06 7.79 17.94
C SER A 136 1.60 8.64 16.79
N ARG A 137 2.91 8.83 16.73
CA ARG A 137 3.57 9.72 15.77
C ARG A 137 3.61 9.11 14.38
N THR A 138 3.34 9.95 13.39
CA THR A 138 3.51 9.64 11.97
C THR A 138 4.22 10.79 11.28
N LEU A 139 5.27 10.48 10.52
CA LEU A 139 6.03 11.36 9.66
C LEU A 139 5.75 11.01 8.20
N TYR A 140 5.24 11.96 7.44
CA TYR A 140 5.12 11.86 6.00
C TYR A 140 6.13 12.77 5.30
N LEU A 141 6.89 12.21 4.36
CA LEU A 141 7.80 12.95 3.50
C LEU A 141 7.37 12.88 2.03
N GLY A 142 7.29 14.04 1.38
CA GLY A 142 6.75 14.22 0.04
C GLY A 142 5.26 14.58 0.05
N SER A 143 4.83 15.31 -0.99
CA SER A 143 3.44 15.74 -1.15
C SER A 143 2.48 14.55 -1.25
N LYS A 144 1.25 14.70 -0.72
CA LYS A 144 0.19 13.70 -0.86
C LYS A 144 -0.19 13.41 -2.33
N ASP A 145 0.05 14.37 -3.22
CA ASP A 145 -0.26 14.31 -4.64
C ASP A 145 0.95 13.86 -5.50
N SER A 146 2.10 13.64 -4.83
CA SER A 146 3.31 13.08 -5.44
C SER A 146 3.10 11.62 -5.87
N PRO A 147 3.73 11.16 -6.97
CA PRO A 147 3.78 9.74 -7.30
C PRO A 147 4.46 8.88 -6.23
N VAL A 148 5.35 9.45 -5.42
CA VAL A 148 6.08 8.71 -4.36
C VAL A 148 6.04 9.50 -3.06
N ARG A 149 5.79 8.80 -1.95
CA ARG A 149 5.76 9.35 -0.59
C ARG A 149 6.34 8.33 0.41
N LEU A 150 7.24 8.77 1.28
CA LEU A 150 7.77 7.96 2.38
C LEU A 150 6.95 8.24 3.64
N VAL A 151 6.65 7.21 4.42
CA VAL A 151 5.87 7.31 5.66
C VAL A 151 6.58 6.52 6.76
N LEU A 152 6.87 7.16 7.89
CA LEU A 152 7.41 6.51 9.08
C LEU A 152 6.39 6.69 10.21
N TYR A 153 6.00 5.62 10.91
CA TYR A 153 5.06 5.73 12.02
C TYR A 153 5.28 4.67 13.09
N GLU A 154 4.77 4.97 14.29
CA GLU A 154 4.77 4.06 15.42
C GLU A 154 3.60 3.07 15.30
N LYS A 155 3.85 1.96 14.59
CA LYS A 155 2.84 0.94 14.27
C LYS A 155 2.20 0.33 15.50
N GLY A 156 2.93 0.18 16.60
CA GLY A 156 2.38 -0.30 17.87
C GLY A 156 1.26 0.58 18.42
N TYR A 157 1.38 1.90 18.28
CA TYR A 157 0.29 2.81 18.65
C TYR A 157 -0.92 2.68 17.73
N GLU A 158 -0.69 2.52 16.42
CA GLU A 158 -1.76 2.35 15.44
C GLU A 158 -2.55 1.05 15.65
N GLN A 159 -1.87 -0.06 15.98
CA GLN A 159 -2.51 -1.34 16.27
C GLN A 159 -3.31 -1.30 17.59
N GLY A 160 -2.86 -0.52 18.57
CA GLY A 160 -3.50 -0.42 19.88
C GLY A 160 -3.36 -1.71 20.70
N GLY A 161 -4.17 -1.81 21.75
CA GLY A 161 -4.13 -2.96 22.67
C GLY A 161 -2.74 -3.21 23.25
N ASP A 162 -2.32 -4.48 23.21
CA ASP A 162 -1.04 -4.97 23.74
C ASP A 162 0.10 -4.93 22.71
N ALA A 163 -0.08 -4.25 21.58
CA ALA A 163 0.97 -4.15 20.56
C ALA A 163 2.22 -3.43 21.12
N PRO A 164 3.44 -3.92 20.81
CA PRO A 164 4.67 -3.32 21.30
C PRO A 164 4.81 -1.86 20.87
N ARG A 165 5.00 -0.94 21.83
CA ARG A 165 5.07 0.52 21.55
C ARG A 165 6.32 0.93 20.78
N ASN A 166 7.35 0.10 20.82
CA ASN A 166 8.57 0.25 20.03
C ASN A 166 8.48 -0.36 18.63
N TRP A 167 7.29 -0.81 18.20
CA TRP A 167 7.07 -1.25 16.82
C TRP A 167 6.99 -0.03 15.89
N VAL A 168 8.01 0.09 15.04
CA VAL A 168 8.16 1.13 14.02
C VAL A 168 7.92 0.53 12.64
N ARG A 169 7.18 1.25 11.80
CA ARG A 169 6.98 0.90 10.39
C ARG A 169 7.42 2.02 9.47
N LEU A 170 8.17 1.65 8.43
CA LEU A 170 8.47 2.48 7.29
C LEU A 170 7.69 1.99 6.07
N GLU A 171 6.97 2.88 5.40
CA GLU A 171 6.25 2.60 4.17
C GLU A 171 6.71 3.49 3.02
N VAL A 172 6.76 2.94 1.82
CA VAL A 172 6.86 3.71 0.58
C VAL A 172 5.58 3.54 -0.22
N ARG A 173 4.87 4.65 -0.37
CA ARG A 173 3.63 4.74 -1.16
C ARG A 173 3.94 5.22 -2.56
N VAL A 174 3.55 4.42 -3.55
CA VAL A 174 3.74 4.70 -4.97
C VAL A 174 2.38 4.78 -5.66
N ARG A 175 2.11 5.91 -6.31
CA ARG A 175 0.93 6.18 -7.15
C ARG A 175 1.40 6.42 -8.59
N PRO A 176 1.69 5.36 -9.34
CA PRO A 176 2.29 5.49 -10.67
C PRO A 176 1.34 6.22 -11.63
N LYS A 177 1.93 7.10 -12.45
CA LYS A 177 1.22 7.90 -13.45
C LYS A 177 1.44 7.31 -14.84
N ARG A 178 0.37 7.31 -15.65
CA ARG A 178 0.41 6.96 -17.08
C ARG A 178 1.17 5.64 -17.34
N ASP A 179 2.19 5.69 -18.17
CA ASP A 179 2.91 4.53 -18.69
C ASP A 179 3.74 3.81 -17.61
N HIS A 180 4.03 4.47 -16.48
CA HIS A 180 4.71 3.84 -15.35
C HIS A 180 3.88 2.75 -14.68
N ARG A 181 2.55 2.72 -14.88
CA ARG A 181 1.69 1.70 -14.27
C ARG A 181 2.07 0.30 -14.74
N ALA A 182 2.32 0.12 -16.04
CA ALA A 182 2.72 -1.17 -16.58
C ALA A 182 4.05 -1.66 -15.99
N ALA A 183 5.00 -0.75 -15.75
CA ALA A 183 6.25 -1.09 -15.08
C ALA A 183 6.05 -1.48 -13.61
N VAL A 184 5.20 -0.76 -12.86
CA VAL A 184 4.93 -1.07 -11.46
C VAL A 184 4.19 -2.41 -11.29
N ALA A 185 3.44 -2.86 -12.29
CA ALA A 185 2.79 -4.18 -12.28
C ALA A 185 3.79 -5.34 -12.16
N THR A 186 5.05 -5.14 -12.55
CA THR A 186 6.11 -6.17 -12.48
C THR A 186 7.01 -6.02 -11.26
N TRP A 187 6.73 -5.04 -10.39
CA TRP A 187 7.57 -4.79 -9.22
C TRP A 187 7.38 -5.85 -8.14
N GLU A 188 8.46 -6.18 -7.45
CA GLU A 188 8.47 -6.82 -6.14
C GLU A 188 8.47 -5.73 -5.05
N PRO A 189 8.07 -6.05 -3.80
CA PRO A 189 7.96 -5.05 -2.73
C PRO A 189 9.21 -4.19 -2.51
N GLY A 190 10.41 -4.79 -2.66
CA GLY A 190 11.69 -4.09 -2.53
C GLY A 190 11.91 -3.01 -3.59
N HIS A 191 11.39 -3.18 -4.81
CA HIS A 191 11.57 -2.19 -5.89
C HIS A 191 10.91 -0.84 -5.56
N ALA A 192 9.85 -0.83 -4.75
CA ALA A 192 9.22 0.42 -4.34
C ALA A 192 10.11 1.26 -3.41
N PHE A 193 10.99 0.64 -2.61
CA PHE A 193 12.04 1.37 -1.87
C PHE A 193 13.12 1.97 -2.77
N CYS A 194 13.20 1.51 -4.02
CA CYS A 194 14.09 2.06 -5.05
C CYS A 194 13.49 3.24 -5.84
N ALA A 195 12.28 3.69 -5.52
CA ALA A 195 11.55 4.66 -6.34
C ALA A 195 11.96 6.12 -6.07
N ALA A 196 12.30 6.84 -7.14
CA ALA A 196 12.58 8.28 -7.11
C ALA A 196 13.68 8.65 -6.09
N TRP A 197 13.43 9.61 -5.21
CA TRP A 197 14.38 10.09 -4.20
C TRP A 197 14.49 9.19 -2.97
N VAL A 198 13.63 8.17 -2.84
CA VAL A 198 13.55 7.34 -1.64
C VAL A 198 14.89 6.67 -1.28
N PRO A 199 15.64 6.07 -2.22
CA PRO A 199 16.94 5.46 -1.89
C PRO A 199 17.91 6.39 -1.18
N ASP A 200 17.94 7.66 -1.54
CA ASP A 200 18.84 8.62 -0.93
C ASP A 200 18.39 9.00 0.48
N ALA A 201 17.08 9.07 0.72
CA ALA A 201 16.53 9.23 2.08
C ALA A 201 16.83 8.01 2.97
N LEU A 202 16.73 6.81 2.41
CA LEU A 202 16.98 5.55 3.09
C LEU A 202 18.45 5.39 3.52
N LYS A 203 19.41 5.83 2.70
CA LYS A 203 20.83 5.86 3.08
C LYS A 203 21.08 6.66 4.36
N CYS A 204 20.32 7.73 4.60
CA CYS A 204 20.50 8.58 5.79
C CYS A 204 20.14 7.87 7.11
N ILE A 205 19.34 6.80 7.05
CA ILE A 205 18.93 5.98 8.19
C ILE A 205 19.63 4.63 8.26
N GLY A 206 20.60 4.36 7.38
CA GLY A 206 21.37 3.11 7.37
C GLY A 206 20.61 1.90 6.83
N TRP A 207 19.56 2.15 6.03
CA TRP A 207 18.87 1.11 5.26
C TRP A 207 19.68 0.68 4.04
#